data_AF-A0A843KJ61-F1
#
_entry.id   AF-A0A843KJ61-F1
#
_cell.length_a   1.000
_cell.length_b   1.000
_cell.length_c   1.000
_cell.angle_alpha   90.00
_cell.angle_beta   90.00
_cell.angle_gamma   90.00
#
_symmetry.space_group_name_H-M   'P 1'
#
loop_
_entity.id
_entity.type
_entity.pdbx_description
1 polymer ?
#
loop_
_entity_poly.entity_id
_entity_poly.type
_entity_poly.pdbx_seq_one_letter_code
_entity_poly.pdbx_strand_id
1 'polypeptide(L)'
;ALSQDEAFSKISKANVDIEYLRNHTEEGNITFDQKGFNGNELSLAGISNVWARGGAFDFIQATCFHDHLCPGVTSGLFLAKYVEEKLPIKNISAESYKVIACPNWCKEDLFQMRWDATPGKSSMFVMALTDAEKKAVPNIAGIYVRWNDTAKEGDALALGYNFSAVALPQWTGPAWGSKLYQDIVLMDYADKPEAFISVIKEFKVDAAMLAQLQNAGMHLLKVAGVM
;
A
#
# COMPACT_ATOMS: atom_id res chain seq x y z
N ALA A 1 29.21 24.75 -8.86
CA ALA A 1 28.26 23.76 -9.41
C ALA A 1 28.22 23.94 -10.91
N LEU A 2 28.05 22.85 -11.68
CA LEU A 2 27.87 22.90 -13.13
C LEU A 2 26.57 23.65 -13.47
N SER A 3 26.51 24.28 -14.65
CA SER A 3 25.23 24.81 -15.15
C SER A 3 24.27 23.66 -15.50
N GLN A 4 22.97 23.93 -15.59
CA GLN A 4 21.97 22.88 -15.89
C GLN A 4 22.27 22.17 -17.21
N ASP A 5 22.71 22.91 -18.23
CA ASP A 5 23.03 22.39 -19.57
C ASP A 5 24.33 21.55 -19.58
N GLU A 6 25.20 21.74 -18.58
CA GLU A 6 26.41 20.94 -18.39
C GLU A 6 26.18 19.75 -17.46
N ALA A 7 25.16 19.82 -16.59
CA ALA A 7 24.83 18.78 -15.61
C ALA A 7 23.84 17.73 -16.15
N PHE A 8 22.96 18.11 -17.07
CA PHE A 8 21.90 17.24 -17.60
C PHE A 8 21.91 17.17 -19.12
N SER A 9 21.80 15.96 -19.67
CA SER A 9 21.76 15.72 -21.13
C SER A 9 20.37 15.88 -21.75
N LYS A 10 19.32 16.02 -20.92
CA LYS A 10 17.93 16.25 -21.34
C LYS A 10 17.18 16.99 -20.24
N ILE A 11 16.48 18.05 -20.60
CA ILE A 11 15.52 18.74 -19.72
C ILE A 11 14.14 18.58 -20.35
N SER A 12 13.23 17.92 -19.63
CA SER A 12 11.84 17.71 -20.05
C SER A 12 10.89 18.40 -19.08
N LYS A 13 9.82 19.00 -19.61
CA LYS A 13 8.72 19.56 -18.82
C LYS A 13 7.41 19.15 -19.48
N ALA A 14 6.50 18.58 -18.69
CA ALA A 14 5.14 18.29 -19.12
C ALA A 14 4.15 18.48 -17.96
N ASN A 15 2.91 18.79 -18.29
CA ASN A 15 1.81 18.71 -17.33
C ASN A 15 1.33 17.25 -17.29
N VAL A 16 1.36 16.64 -16.11
CA VAL A 16 1.02 15.22 -15.90
C VAL A 16 -0.27 15.02 -15.11
N ASP A 17 -1.05 16.07 -14.87
CA ASP A 17 -2.38 15.91 -14.28
C ASP A 17 -3.24 15.03 -15.19
N ILE A 18 -3.74 13.91 -14.65
CA ILE A 18 -4.50 12.93 -15.42
C ILE A 18 -5.81 13.50 -15.98
N GLU A 19 -6.45 14.45 -15.28
CA GLU A 19 -7.69 15.09 -15.71
C GLU A 19 -7.40 16.07 -16.87
N TYR A 20 -6.29 16.79 -16.78
CA TYR A 20 -5.82 17.67 -17.86
C TYR A 20 -5.52 16.85 -19.12
N LEU A 21 -4.72 15.79 -19.00
CA LEU A 21 -4.28 14.97 -20.13
C LEU A 21 -5.41 14.17 -20.80
N ARG A 22 -6.54 13.96 -20.10
CA ARG A 22 -7.75 13.40 -20.73
C ARG A 22 -8.23 14.24 -21.91
N ASN A 23 -8.11 15.56 -21.81
CA ASN A 23 -8.60 16.51 -22.81
C ASN A 23 -7.47 17.08 -23.69
N HIS A 24 -6.20 16.80 -23.35
CA HIS A 24 -5.01 17.26 -24.08
C HIS A 24 -4.18 16.06 -24.55
N THR A 25 -4.82 15.22 -25.37
CA THR A 25 -4.31 13.88 -25.71
C THR A 25 -3.01 13.93 -26.51
N GLU A 26 -2.79 14.96 -27.34
CA GLU A 26 -1.54 15.14 -28.09
C GLU A 26 -0.34 15.38 -27.15
N GLU A 27 -0.48 16.28 -26.17
CA GLU A 27 0.54 16.51 -25.14
C GLU A 27 0.79 15.25 -24.30
N GLY A 28 -0.29 14.54 -23.97
CA GLY A 28 -0.21 13.25 -23.28
C GLY A 28 0.56 12.21 -24.08
N ASN A 29 0.30 12.07 -25.38
CA ASN A 29 1.01 11.11 -26.24
C ASN A 29 2.49 11.50 -26.42
N ILE A 30 2.82 12.79 -26.52
CA ILE A 30 4.22 13.24 -26.50
C ILE A 30 4.89 12.85 -25.18
N THR A 31 4.19 13.03 -24.07
CA THR A 31 4.74 12.71 -22.75
C THR A 31 4.92 11.20 -22.55
N PHE A 32 3.88 10.41 -22.81
CA PHE A 32 3.82 8.98 -22.48
C PHE A 32 4.34 8.07 -23.60
N ASP A 33 3.91 8.27 -24.85
CA ASP A 33 4.30 7.38 -25.95
C ASP A 33 5.72 7.66 -26.45
N GLN A 34 6.14 8.95 -26.44
CA GLN A 34 7.49 9.34 -26.86
C GLN A 34 8.50 9.39 -25.72
N LYS A 35 8.13 8.88 -24.54
CA LYS A 35 9.00 8.79 -23.35
C LYS A 35 9.62 10.13 -22.96
N GLY A 36 8.76 11.13 -22.73
CA GLY A 36 9.14 12.46 -22.28
C GLY A 36 10.06 12.42 -21.05
N PHE A 37 9.86 11.45 -20.16
CA PHE A 37 10.62 11.23 -18.93
C PHE A 37 11.52 10.00 -18.95
N ASN A 38 11.92 9.56 -20.15
CA ASN A 38 12.84 8.44 -20.35
C ASN A 38 12.35 7.12 -19.73
N GLY A 39 11.03 6.86 -19.77
CA GLY A 39 10.44 5.64 -19.24
C GLY A 39 9.83 5.77 -17.84
N ASN A 40 10.00 6.92 -17.18
CA ASN A 40 9.48 7.17 -15.82
C ASN A 40 8.09 7.82 -15.79
N GLU A 41 7.36 7.78 -16.91
CA GLU A 41 6.15 8.60 -17.07
C GLU A 41 5.07 8.21 -16.06
N LEU A 42 4.81 6.91 -15.86
CA LEU A 42 3.83 6.44 -14.89
C LEU A 42 4.26 6.69 -13.44
N SER A 43 5.54 6.57 -13.14
CA SER A 43 6.11 6.86 -11.81
C SER A 43 5.92 8.35 -11.46
N LEU A 44 6.48 9.24 -12.28
CA LEU A 44 6.44 10.68 -12.04
C LEU A 44 5.02 11.23 -12.09
N ALA A 45 4.19 10.78 -13.04
CA ALA A 45 2.80 11.18 -13.11
C ALA A 45 2.02 10.66 -11.89
N GLY A 46 2.16 9.38 -11.53
CA GLY A 46 1.51 8.80 -10.34
C GLY A 46 1.82 9.58 -9.07
N ILE A 47 3.10 9.71 -8.73
CA ILE A 47 3.56 10.43 -7.54
C ILE A 47 3.09 11.88 -7.54
N SER A 48 3.21 12.58 -8.67
CA SER A 48 2.79 13.98 -8.78
C SER A 48 1.28 14.14 -8.61
N ASN A 49 0.47 13.21 -9.12
CA ASN A 49 -0.98 13.24 -8.95
C ASN A 49 -1.41 12.95 -7.51
N VAL A 50 -0.68 12.07 -6.79
CA VAL A 50 -0.90 11.87 -5.34
C VAL A 50 -0.68 13.19 -4.59
N TRP A 51 0.43 13.87 -4.88
CA TRP A 51 0.76 15.14 -4.23
C TRP A 51 -0.25 16.24 -4.57
N ALA A 52 -0.59 16.41 -5.85
CA ALA A 52 -1.54 17.42 -6.31
C ALA A 52 -2.94 17.26 -5.72
N ARG A 53 -3.33 16.02 -5.35
CA ARG A 53 -4.62 15.70 -4.73
C ARG A 53 -4.59 15.71 -3.20
N GLY A 54 -3.53 16.23 -2.60
CA GLY A 54 -3.44 16.37 -1.15
C GLY A 54 -3.29 15.03 -0.42
N GLY A 55 -2.63 14.04 -1.04
CA GLY A 55 -2.29 12.79 -0.36
C GLY A 55 -1.59 13.04 0.97
N ALA A 56 -1.90 12.22 1.98
CA ALA A 56 -1.23 12.30 3.27
C ALA A 56 0.28 12.11 3.11
N PHE A 57 1.07 12.78 3.96
CA PHE A 57 2.53 12.83 3.81
C PHE A 57 3.18 11.45 3.79
N ASP A 58 2.72 10.54 4.66
CA ASP A 58 3.15 9.15 4.71
C ASP A 58 2.77 8.35 3.44
N PHE A 59 1.61 8.62 2.85
CA PHE A 59 1.19 8.02 1.58
C PHE A 59 2.02 8.53 0.40
N ILE A 60 2.37 9.82 0.38
CA ILE A 60 3.32 10.39 -0.60
C ILE A 60 4.67 9.69 -0.44
N GLN A 61 5.19 9.59 0.78
CA GLN A 61 6.47 8.92 1.03
C GLN A 61 6.45 7.45 0.61
N ALA A 62 5.38 6.71 0.92
CA ALA A 62 5.23 5.33 0.51
C ALA A 62 5.16 5.16 -1.00
N THR A 63 4.44 6.05 -1.71
CA THR A 63 4.36 6.03 -3.17
C THR A 63 5.72 6.32 -3.79
N CYS A 64 6.47 7.29 -3.26
CA CYS A 64 7.84 7.57 -3.69
C CYS A 64 8.79 6.40 -3.40
N PHE A 65 8.69 5.79 -2.22
CA PHE A 65 9.50 4.64 -1.83
C PHE A 65 9.21 3.42 -2.72
N HIS A 66 7.94 3.21 -3.06
CA HIS A 66 7.50 2.15 -3.98
C HIS A 66 7.77 2.45 -5.46
N ASP A 67 8.27 3.64 -5.78
CA ASP A 67 8.56 4.13 -7.14
C ASP A 67 7.34 4.44 -8.01
N HIS A 68 6.12 4.07 -7.64
CA HIS A 68 4.91 4.42 -8.40
C HIS A 68 3.64 4.28 -7.56
N LEU A 69 2.57 4.92 -8.03
CA LEU A 69 1.21 4.67 -7.53
C LEU A 69 0.66 3.41 -8.21
N CYS A 70 0.08 2.51 -7.41
CA CYS A 70 -0.63 1.32 -7.89
C CYS A 70 -1.72 0.91 -6.89
N PRO A 71 -2.65 0.00 -7.24
CA PRO A 71 -3.71 -0.42 -6.34
C PRO A 71 -3.17 -1.11 -5.08
N GLY A 72 -1.98 -1.71 -5.17
CA GLY A 72 -1.32 -2.35 -4.04
C GLY A 72 -0.86 -1.35 -2.98
N VAL A 73 -0.25 -0.23 -3.36
CA VAL A 73 0.15 0.83 -2.40
C VAL A 73 -1.09 1.46 -1.77
N THR A 74 -2.13 1.77 -2.58
CA THR A 74 -3.40 2.30 -2.08
C THR A 74 -4.12 1.32 -1.14
N SER A 75 -4.06 0.01 -1.41
CA SER A 75 -4.62 -1.00 -0.50
C SER A 75 -3.94 -0.97 0.89
N GLY A 76 -2.64 -0.67 0.94
CA GLY A 76 -1.95 -0.42 2.20
C GLY A 76 -2.60 0.70 2.99
N LEU A 77 -3.01 1.79 2.32
CA LEU A 77 -3.60 2.96 2.99
C LEU A 77 -4.93 2.61 3.61
N PHE A 78 -5.72 1.82 2.88
CA PHE A 78 -7.02 1.37 3.38
C PHE A 78 -6.85 0.42 4.56
N LEU A 79 -5.96 -0.57 4.44
CA LEU A 79 -5.67 -1.51 5.52
C LEU A 79 -5.15 -0.78 6.77
N ALA A 80 -4.28 0.22 6.58
CA ALA A 80 -3.76 0.99 7.70
C ALA A 80 -4.85 1.79 8.42
N LYS A 81 -5.65 2.56 7.68
CA LYS A 81 -6.76 3.34 8.27
C LYS A 81 -7.78 2.44 8.97
N TYR A 82 -8.10 1.29 8.40
CA TYR A 82 -9.00 0.31 9.02
C TYR A 82 -8.43 -0.27 10.33
N VAL A 83 -7.15 -0.67 10.33
CA VAL A 83 -6.47 -1.18 11.53
C VAL A 83 -6.36 -0.09 12.60
N GLU A 84 -6.08 1.15 12.24
CA GLU A 84 -6.02 2.28 13.17
C GLU A 84 -7.37 2.57 13.83
N GLU A 85 -8.46 2.45 13.07
CA GLU A 85 -9.82 2.60 13.61
C GLU A 85 -10.17 1.46 14.59
N LYS A 86 -9.89 0.21 14.22
CA LYS A 86 -10.28 -0.97 15.01
C LYS A 86 -9.34 -1.25 16.19
N LEU A 87 -8.05 -1.05 15.99
CA LEU A 87 -6.98 -1.30 16.95
C LEU A 87 -6.15 -0.04 17.18
N PRO A 88 -6.73 1.07 17.68
CA PRO A 88 -5.98 2.31 17.87
C PRO A 88 -4.85 2.11 18.87
N ILE A 89 -3.66 2.64 18.57
CA ILE A 89 -2.59 2.80 19.56
C ILE A 89 -3.04 3.84 20.58
N LYS A 90 -3.14 3.43 21.85
CA LYS A 90 -3.52 4.29 22.98
C LYS A 90 -2.32 4.70 23.82
N ASN A 91 -1.25 3.91 23.79
CA ASN A 91 -0.01 4.20 24.51
C ASN A 91 1.20 4.06 23.59
N ILE A 92 1.63 5.16 22.97
CA ILE A 92 2.75 5.18 22.02
C ILE A 92 4.11 4.74 22.61
N SER A 93 4.28 4.75 23.94
CA SER A 93 5.54 4.30 24.57
C SER A 93 5.59 2.80 24.81
N ALA A 94 4.46 2.11 24.69
CA ALA A 94 4.35 0.67 24.93
C ALA A 94 3.78 -0.09 23.74
N GLU A 95 2.99 0.56 22.90
CA GLU A 95 2.23 -0.06 21.82
C GLU A 95 2.80 0.28 20.45
N SER A 96 2.86 -0.72 19.58
CA SER A 96 3.27 -0.59 18.17
C SER A 96 2.49 -1.58 17.31
N TYR A 97 2.45 -1.35 16.01
CA TYR A 97 1.92 -2.34 15.08
C TYR A 97 2.98 -3.35 14.69
N LYS A 98 2.61 -4.64 14.71
CA LYS A 98 3.35 -5.73 14.08
C LYS A 98 2.57 -6.21 12.86
N VAL A 99 3.25 -6.32 11.72
CA VAL A 99 2.67 -6.74 10.45
C VAL A 99 3.18 -8.12 10.09
N ILE A 100 2.28 -9.10 10.02
CA ILE A 100 2.56 -10.40 9.42
C ILE A 100 2.05 -10.33 7.98
N ALA A 101 2.96 -10.05 7.06
CA ALA A 101 2.70 -9.86 5.64
C ALA A 101 2.51 -11.22 4.97
N CYS A 102 1.25 -11.68 4.91
CA CYS A 102 0.86 -13.00 4.42
C CYS A 102 -0.44 -12.92 3.58
N PRO A 103 -0.37 -12.83 2.24
CA PRO A 103 0.84 -12.73 1.44
C PRO A 103 1.38 -11.28 1.41
N ASN A 104 2.55 -11.12 0.79
CA ASN A 104 3.17 -9.82 0.55
C ASN A 104 2.83 -9.26 -0.84
N TRP A 105 2.65 -7.94 -0.91
CA TRP A 105 2.60 -7.19 -2.17
C TRP A 105 3.06 -5.74 -1.93
N CYS A 106 2.61 -4.78 -2.74
CA CYS A 106 3.01 -3.37 -2.59
C CYS A 106 2.49 -2.68 -1.31
N LYS A 107 1.53 -3.27 -0.57
CA LYS A 107 0.93 -2.65 0.63
C LYS A 107 1.94 -2.49 1.77
N GLU A 108 2.91 -3.41 1.83
CA GLU A 108 3.94 -3.47 2.86
C GLU A 108 4.76 -2.17 2.94
N ASP A 109 5.02 -1.56 1.78
CA ASP A 109 5.80 -0.33 1.71
C ASP A 109 5.13 0.85 2.40
N LEU A 110 3.79 0.87 2.43
CA LEU A 110 3.09 1.86 3.24
C LEU A 110 3.33 1.65 4.73
N PHE A 111 3.22 0.42 5.23
CA PHE A 111 3.34 0.18 6.68
C PHE A 111 4.74 0.54 7.20
N GLN A 112 5.77 0.44 6.35
CA GLN A 112 7.10 0.95 6.67
C GLN A 112 7.11 2.46 6.89
N MET A 113 6.41 3.23 6.05
CA MET A 113 6.38 4.70 6.13
C MET A 113 5.39 5.22 7.19
N ARG A 114 4.21 4.62 7.28
CA ARG A 114 3.10 5.07 8.15
C ARG A 114 3.23 4.60 9.59
N TRP A 115 3.68 3.37 9.80
CA TRP A 115 3.76 2.76 11.13
C TRP A 115 5.18 2.53 11.63
N ASP A 116 6.17 2.93 10.84
CA ASP A 116 7.58 2.61 11.13
C ASP A 116 7.80 1.09 11.28
N ALA A 117 6.92 0.29 10.67
CA ALA A 117 6.89 -1.15 10.78
C ALA A 117 7.82 -1.77 9.75
N THR A 118 9.13 -1.68 9.98
CA THR A 118 10.14 -2.22 9.07
C THR A 118 10.61 -3.62 9.48
N PRO A 119 11.13 -4.44 8.53
CA PRO A 119 11.80 -5.69 8.86
C PRO A 119 12.98 -5.49 9.83
N GLY A 120 13.76 -4.41 9.64
CA GLY A 120 14.90 -4.08 10.51
C GLY A 120 14.52 -3.71 11.95
N LYS A 121 13.29 -3.23 12.17
CA LYS A 121 12.73 -2.95 13.50
C LYS A 121 11.95 -4.13 14.08
N SER A 122 12.06 -5.32 13.48
CA SER A 122 11.31 -6.52 13.88
C SER A 122 9.81 -6.22 14.06
N SER A 123 9.27 -5.42 13.15
CA SER A 123 7.87 -4.97 13.17
C SER A 123 7.10 -5.35 11.92
N MET A 124 7.80 -5.87 10.91
CA MET A 124 7.19 -6.51 9.75
C MET A 124 7.88 -7.84 9.45
N PHE A 125 7.07 -8.86 9.17
CA PHE A 125 7.51 -10.23 8.91
C PHE A 125 6.86 -10.70 7.62
N VAL A 126 7.66 -10.80 6.56
CA VAL A 126 7.21 -11.10 5.20
C VAL A 126 7.23 -12.60 4.96
N MET A 127 6.05 -13.17 4.76
CA MET A 127 5.84 -14.61 4.69
C MET A 127 5.07 -14.98 3.44
N ALA A 128 5.70 -15.73 2.55
CA ALA A 128 5.03 -16.28 1.39
C ALA A 128 4.00 -17.35 1.82
N LEU A 129 2.82 -17.30 1.22
CA LEU A 129 1.81 -18.36 1.35
C LEU A 129 1.92 -19.33 0.18
N THR A 130 1.75 -20.62 0.47
CA THR A 130 1.54 -21.64 -0.57
C THR A 130 0.18 -21.43 -1.26
N ASP A 131 0.01 -22.01 -2.45
CA ASP A 131 -1.28 -21.90 -3.16
C ASP A 131 -2.41 -22.61 -2.42
N ALA A 132 -2.10 -23.69 -1.69
CA ALA A 132 -3.06 -24.36 -0.82
C ALA A 132 -3.55 -23.43 0.31
N GLU A 133 -2.64 -22.69 0.94
CA GLU A 133 -2.97 -21.71 1.99
C GLU A 133 -3.78 -20.53 1.43
N LYS A 134 -3.39 -19.96 0.29
CA LYS A 134 -4.16 -18.90 -0.39
C LYS A 134 -5.56 -19.35 -0.76
N LYS A 135 -5.74 -20.62 -1.14
CA LYS A 135 -7.05 -21.20 -1.46
C LYS A 135 -7.90 -21.47 -0.21
N ALA A 136 -7.27 -21.90 0.88
CA ALA A 136 -7.96 -22.16 2.14
C ALA A 136 -8.48 -20.87 2.79
N VAL A 137 -7.73 -19.77 2.67
CA VAL A 137 -8.12 -18.45 3.20
C VAL A 137 -8.09 -17.42 2.06
N PRO A 138 -9.09 -17.43 1.17
CA PRO A 138 -9.11 -16.54 0.02
C PRO A 138 -9.15 -15.07 0.45
N ASN A 139 -8.54 -14.22 -0.37
CA ASN A 139 -8.46 -12.77 -0.17
C ASN A 139 -7.69 -12.30 1.08
N ILE A 140 -7.05 -13.19 1.85
CA ILE A 140 -6.21 -12.79 2.99
C ILE A 140 -5.19 -11.72 2.54
N ALA A 141 -5.13 -10.63 3.32
CA ALA A 141 -4.32 -9.45 3.07
C ALA A 141 -3.31 -9.19 4.19
N GLY A 142 -3.21 -10.10 5.14
CA GLY A 142 -2.24 -10.07 6.23
C GLY A 142 -2.89 -10.18 7.60
N ILE A 143 -2.03 -10.25 8.60
CA ILE A 143 -2.40 -10.21 10.00
C ILE A 143 -1.71 -9.00 10.63
N TYR A 144 -2.50 -8.20 11.35
CA TYR A 144 -2.08 -6.95 11.95
C TYR A 144 -2.27 -7.02 13.44
N VAL A 145 -1.21 -6.78 14.21
CA VAL A 145 -1.25 -6.88 15.67
C VAL A 145 -0.94 -5.52 16.27
N ARG A 146 -1.83 -4.97 17.10
CA ARG A 146 -1.46 -3.92 18.05
C ARG A 146 -0.81 -4.61 19.25
N TRP A 147 0.51 -4.52 19.33
CA TRP A 147 1.32 -5.20 20.32
C TRP A 147 1.71 -4.25 21.45
N ASN A 148 1.46 -4.64 22.70
CA ASN A 148 1.96 -3.95 23.88
C ASN A 148 3.23 -4.65 24.40
N ASP A 149 4.38 -4.00 24.25
CA ASP A 149 5.66 -4.61 24.62
C ASP A 149 5.92 -4.62 26.14
N THR A 150 5.19 -3.84 26.93
CA THR A 150 5.29 -3.88 28.40
C THR A 150 4.52 -5.07 28.96
N ALA A 151 3.27 -5.25 28.51
CA ALA A 151 2.39 -6.32 28.97
C ALA A 151 2.67 -7.67 28.27
N LYS A 152 3.41 -7.65 27.15
CA LYS A 152 3.71 -8.82 26.31
C LYS A 152 2.44 -9.52 25.80
N GLU A 153 1.48 -8.70 25.38
CA GLU A 153 0.22 -9.14 24.78
C GLU A 153 -0.23 -8.15 23.70
N GLY A 154 -1.19 -8.58 22.87
CA GLY A 154 -1.74 -7.76 21.80
C GLY A 154 -3.11 -8.22 21.33
N ASP A 155 -3.71 -7.34 20.53
CA ASP A 155 -4.94 -7.59 19.78
C ASP A 155 -4.60 -7.69 18.30
N ALA A 156 -5.17 -8.66 17.61
CA ALA A 156 -4.87 -8.94 16.21
C ALA A 156 -6.11 -9.02 15.33
N LEU A 157 -5.93 -8.59 14.09
CA LEU A 157 -6.88 -8.73 12.99
C LEU A 157 -6.23 -9.53 11.85
N ALA A 158 -6.86 -10.64 11.47
CA ALA A 158 -6.65 -11.23 10.15
C ALA A 158 -7.65 -10.58 9.18
N LEU A 159 -7.14 -9.89 8.16
CA LEU A 159 -7.98 -9.09 7.25
C LEU A 159 -7.94 -9.67 5.83
N GLY A 160 -9.10 -9.65 5.17
CA GLY A 160 -9.21 -9.85 3.73
C GLY A 160 -9.27 -8.53 2.98
N TYR A 161 -8.85 -8.52 1.71
CA TYR A 161 -8.95 -7.37 0.82
C TYR A 161 -9.52 -7.75 -0.54
N ASN A 162 -10.51 -6.99 -1.02
CA ASN A 162 -11.17 -7.20 -2.30
C ASN A 162 -10.87 -6.06 -3.28
N PHE A 163 -9.98 -6.30 -4.24
CA PHE A 163 -9.61 -5.33 -5.29
C PHE A 163 -10.76 -4.94 -6.22
N SER A 164 -11.84 -5.72 -6.26
CA SER A 164 -13.00 -5.52 -7.13
C SER A 164 -14.26 -5.14 -6.34
N ALA A 165 -14.10 -4.64 -5.12
CA ALA A 165 -15.24 -4.32 -4.26
C ALA A 165 -16.12 -3.18 -4.79
N VAL A 166 -15.54 -2.30 -5.60
CA VAL A 166 -16.23 -1.15 -6.19
C VAL A 166 -16.02 -1.13 -7.70
N ALA A 167 -17.03 -0.67 -8.42
CA ALA A 167 -16.89 -0.36 -9.84
C ALA A 167 -16.25 1.03 -9.99
N LEU A 168 -15.02 1.07 -10.50
CA LEU A 168 -14.33 2.33 -10.77
C LEU A 168 -14.84 2.96 -12.09
N PRO A 169 -14.87 4.31 -12.18
CA PRO A 169 -15.20 4.99 -13.42
C PRO A 169 -14.25 4.58 -14.55
N GLN A 170 -14.79 4.57 -15.77
CA GLN A 170 -14.03 4.21 -16.96
C GLN A 170 -13.23 5.41 -17.47
N TRP A 171 -11.98 5.15 -17.83
CA TRP A 171 -11.13 6.13 -18.49
C TRP A 171 -11.57 6.32 -19.95
N THR A 172 -11.70 7.58 -20.39
CA THR A 172 -12.13 7.92 -21.76
C THR A 172 -11.03 8.56 -22.61
N GLY A 173 -9.79 8.64 -22.10
CA GLY A 173 -8.66 9.22 -22.80
C GLY A 173 -7.75 8.17 -23.47
N PRO A 174 -6.50 8.53 -23.80
CA PRO A 174 -5.54 7.62 -24.44
C PRO A 174 -5.23 6.37 -23.62
N ALA A 175 -4.91 5.25 -24.29
CA ALA A 175 -4.78 3.93 -23.64
C ALA A 175 -3.74 3.88 -22.51
N TRP A 176 -2.65 4.63 -22.61
CA TRP A 176 -1.60 4.69 -21.58
C TRP A 176 -2.11 5.21 -20.23
N GLY A 177 -3.18 6.03 -20.23
CA GLY A 177 -3.69 6.69 -19.03
C GLY A 177 -4.64 5.85 -18.19
N SER A 178 -5.14 4.73 -18.72
CA SER A 178 -6.21 3.96 -18.08
C SER A 178 -5.83 3.44 -16.68
N LYS A 179 -4.64 2.84 -16.55
CA LYS A 179 -4.16 2.31 -15.26
C LYS A 179 -3.93 3.42 -14.25
N LEU A 180 -3.17 4.45 -14.65
CA LEU A 180 -2.89 5.61 -13.82
C LEU A 180 -4.17 6.29 -13.32
N TYR A 181 -5.19 6.42 -14.20
CA TYR A 181 -6.48 6.96 -13.82
C TYR A 181 -7.18 6.11 -12.76
N GLN A 182 -7.23 4.79 -12.93
CA GLN A 182 -7.82 3.89 -11.93
C GLN A 182 -7.11 3.99 -10.58
N ASP A 183 -5.78 4.06 -10.60
CA ASP A 183 -4.96 4.18 -9.40
C ASP A 183 -5.22 5.49 -8.65
N ILE A 184 -5.39 6.60 -9.40
CA ILE A 184 -5.72 7.91 -8.85
C ILE A 184 -7.14 7.92 -8.27
N VAL A 185 -8.13 7.38 -8.98
CA VAL A 185 -9.53 7.39 -8.50
C VAL A 185 -9.71 6.53 -7.25
N LEU A 186 -8.91 5.48 -7.07
CA LEU A 186 -8.93 4.72 -5.82
C LEU A 186 -8.66 5.62 -4.60
N MET A 187 -7.88 6.70 -4.74
CA MET A 187 -7.59 7.60 -3.62
C MET A 187 -8.86 8.24 -3.02
N ASP A 188 -9.92 8.42 -3.81
CA ASP A 188 -11.20 9.00 -3.35
C ASP A 188 -11.90 8.11 -2.32
N TYR A 189 -11.48 6.85 -2.20
CA TYR A 189 -11.98 5.88 -1.23
C TYR A 189 -11.14 5.82 0.06
N ALA A 190 -10.15 6.69 0.23
CA ALA A 190 -9.30 6.68 1.42
C ALA A 190 -10.10 6.79 2.73
N ASP A 191 -11.26 7.44 2.75
CA ASP A 191 -12.12 7.57 3.93
C ASP A 191 -13.21 6.49 4.05
N LYS A 192 -13.19 5.49 3.15
CA LYS A 192 -14.15 4.36 3.15
C LYS A 192 -13.43 3.00 2.99
N PRO A 193 -12.37 2.72 3.76
CA PRO A 193 -11.58 1.51 3.61
C PRO A 193 -12.39 0.22 3.82
N GLU A 194 -13.47 0.28 4.61
CA GLU A 194 -14.41 -0.82 4.87
C GLU A 194 -15.12 -1.33 3.62
N ALA A 195 -15.18 -0.54 2.54
CA ALA A 195 -15.69 -1.01 1.27
C ALA A 195 -14.84 -2.17 0.69
N PHE A 196 -13.54 -2.20 0.99
CA PHE A 196 -12.59 -3.16 0.43
C PHE A 196 -12.17 -4.26 1.40
N ILE A 197 -12.40 -4.06 2.69
CA ILE A 197 -11.82 -4.89 3.75
C ILE A 197 -12.88 -5.75 4.42
N SER A 198 -12.55 -7.02 4.62
CA SER A 198 -13.33 -7.93 5.47
C SER A 198 -12.50 -8.39 6.67
N VAL A 199 -13.14 -8.55 7.83
CA VAL A 199 -12.50 -9.19 8.97
C VAL A 199 -12.65 -10.70 8.81
N ILE A 200 -11.53 -11.40 8.65
CA ILE A 200 -11.52 -12.87 8.65
C ILE A 200 -11.60 -13.36 10.09
N LYS A 201 -10.82 -12.73 10.99
CA LYS A 201 -10.81 -13.07 12.41
C LYS A 201 -10.22 -11.97 13.28
N GLU A 202 -10.77 -11.83 14.47
CA GLU A 202 -10.18 -11.06 15.57
C GLU A 202 -9.69 -12.02 16.66
N PHE A 203 -8.52 -11.78 17.23
CA PHE A 203 -7.96 -12.66 18.26
C PHE A 203 -6.94 -11.96 19.15
N LYS A 204 -6.73 -12.51 20.35
CA LYS A 204 -5.66 -12.10 21.27
C LYS A 204 -4.36 -12.79 20.90
N VAL A 205 -3.25 -12.12 21.13
CA VAL A 205 -1.90 -12.61 20.88
C VAL A 205 -1.07 -12.44 22.13
N ASP A 206 -0.47 -13.52 22.63
CA ASP A 206 0.57 -13.47 23.66
C ASP A 206 1.96 -13.55 23.04
N ALA A 207 3.01 -13.48 23.86
CA ALA A 207 4.40 -13.53 23.37
C ALA A 207 4.75 -14.84 22.64
N ALA A 208 4.20 -15.97 23.08
CA ALA A 208 4.49 -17.27 22.46
C ALA A 208 3.84 -17.36 21.08
N MET A 209 2.57 -16.96 20.97
CA MET A 209 1.85 -16.90 19.71
C MET A 209 2.48 -15.89 18.75
N LEU A 210 2.88 -14.71 19.24
CA LEU A 210 3.56 -13.72 18.41
C LEU A 210 4.86 -14.29 17.83
N ALA A 211 5.67 -14.97 18.65
CA ALA A 211 6.89 -15.62 18.17
C ALA A 211 6.59 -16.66 17.08
N GLN A 212 5.49 -17.41 17.18
CA GLN A 212 5.09 -18.35 16.13
C GLN A 212 4.64 -17.65 14.85
N LEU A 213 3.90 -16.54 14.96
CA LEU A 213 3.44 -15.77 13.80
C LEU A 213 4.60 -15.11 13.02
N GLN A 214 5.69 -14.78 13.71
CA GLN A 214 6.83 -14.05 13.16
C GLN A 214 7.91 -14.95 12.53
N ASN A 215 7.93 -16.24 12.84
CA ASN A 215 9.01 -17.14 12.44
C ASN A 215 8.75 -17.86 11.12
N ALA A 216 9.78 -17.90 10.27
CA ALA A 216 9.78 -18.69 9.06
C ALA A 216 9.60 -20.19 9.37
N GLY A 217 8.86 -20.90 8.51
CA GLY A 217 8.57 -22.33 8.69
C GLY A 217 7.37 -22.64 9.59
N MET A 218 6.75 -21.62 10.21
CA MET A 218 5.50 -21.77 10.94
C MET A 218 4.28 -21.67 10.00
N HIS A 219 3.24 -22.46 10.27
CA HIS A 219 1.95 -22.36 9.58
C HIS A 219 1.11 -21.22 10.15
N LEU A 220 1.51 -19.98 9.87
CA LEU A 220 0.95 -18.77 10.49
C LEU A 220 -0.58 -18.67 10.40
N LEU A 221 -1.21 -19.17 9.32
CA LEU A 221 -2.68 -19.16 9.19
C LEU A 221 -3.34 -20.17 10.15
N LYS A 222 -2.71 -21.31 10.41
CA LYS A 222 -3.16 -22.26 11.45
C LYS A 222 -2.93 -21.71 12.85
N VAL A 223 -1.79 -21.04 13.06
CA VAL A 223 -1.48 -20.37 14.34
C VAL A 223 -2.56 -19.31 14.63
N ALA A 224 -2.89 -18.46 13.66
CA ALA A 224 -4.00 -17.52 13.76
C ALA A 224 -5.38 -18.20 13.85
N GLY A 225 -5.47 -19.50 13.57
CA GLY A 225 -6.71 -20.28 13.55
C GLY A 225 -7.71 -19.77 12.52
N VAL A 226 -7.23 -19.38 11.34
CA VAL A 226 -8.03 -19.01 10.17
C VAL A 226 -7.99 -20.06 9.07
N MET A 227 -7.15 -21.09 9.23
CA MET A 227 -7.02 -22.28 8.38
C MET A 227 -7.06 -23.55 9.24
#